data_AF-A0A7C6JQ70-F1
#
_entry.id   AF-A0A7C6JQ70-F1
#
_cell.length_a   1.000
_cell.length_b   1.000
_cell.length_c   1.000
_cell.angle_alpha   90.00
_cell.angle_beta   90.00
_cell.angle_gamma   90.00
#
_symmetry.space_group_name_H-M   'P 1'
#
loop_
_entity.id
_entity.type
_entity.pdbx_description
1 polymer ?
#
loop_
_entity_poly.entity_id
_entity_poly.type
_entity_poly.pdbx_seq_one_letter_code
_entity_poly.pdbx_strand_id
1 'polypeptide(L)'
;MIEDVKIVELDKSWKERVFVYRYTTSFYYDLELMDKADGNFCFCLTKKAFERPVEKQFEGSLLSDWLFEPVAYGAFDGKTLLGVMCVSVEDWNNRLRVAELWVGEPFRHQGVGKKLMAKAIDYARSKNLRGLVLETQSCNEPAIRFYQSCGLRFIGLDATHYSNDDILKREVRLEMGLDLPNLELDEQQGADG
;
A
#
# COMPACT_ATOMS: atom_id res chain seq x y z
N MET A 1 -16.66 -12.67 9.83
CA MET A 1 -16.46 -11.36 9.20
C MET A 1 -17.12 -10.33 10.10
N ILE A 2 -16.55 -9.15 10.26
CA ILE A 2 -17.21 -8.07 11.02
C ILE A 2 -18.22 -7.42 10.06
N GLU A 3 -19.52 -7.58 10.33
CA GLU A 3 -20.58 -7.20 9.40
C GLU A 3 -20.77 -5.68 9.33
N ASP A 4 -20.74 -4.99 10.48
CA ASP A 4 -21.09 -3.56 10.62
C ASP A 4 -19.89 -2.59 10.59
N VAL A 5 -18.84 -2.92 9.83
CA VAL A 5 -17.69 -2.00 9.68
C VAL A 5 -18.11 -0.74 8.92
N LYS A 6 -18.02 0.42 9.59
CA LYS A 6 -18.21 1.76 9.01
C LYS A 6 -16.87 2.44 8.77
N ILE A 7 -16.71 3.04 7.59
CA ILE A 7 -15.53 3.85 7.27
C ILE A 7 -15.88 5.32 7.48
N VAL A 8 -15.09 6.02 8.29
CA VAL A 8 -15.32 7.42 8.70
C VAL A 8 -14.07 8.23 8.41
N GLU A 9 -14.22 9.42 7.84
CA GLU A 9 -13.11 10.37 7.70
C GLU A 9 -12.67 10.89 9.07
N LEU A 10 -11.37 10.89 9.32
CA LEU A 10 -10.79 11.29 10.59
C LEU A 10 -10.39 12.76 10.54
N ASP A 11 -10.68 13.48 11.62
CA ASP A 11 -10.25 14.87 11.77
C ASP A 11 -8.75 14.98 12.12
N LYS A 12 -8.23 16.21 12.13
CA LYS A 12 -6.81 16.50 12.39
C LYS A 12 -6.31 16.12 13.78
N SER A 13 -7.19 15.82 14.75
CA SER A 13 -6.77 15.33 16.08
C SER A 13 -6.14 13.94 16.04
N TRP A 14 -6.18 13.28 14.88
CA TRP A 14 -5.51 12.01 14.62
C TRP A 14 -4.08 12.17 14.09
N LYS A 15 -3.65 13.40 13.77
CA LYS A 15 -2.26 13.67 13.37
C LYS A 15 -1.30 13.17 14.46
N GLU A 16 -0.17 12.60 14.04
CA GLU A 16 0.89 12.07 14.91
C GLU A 16 0.46 10.90 15.83
N ARG A 17 -0.78 10.40 15.72
CA ARG A 17 -1.13 9.15 16.40
C ARG A 17 -0.30 8.01 15.84
N VAL A 18 0.46 7.39 16.73
CA VAL A 18 1.36 6.29 16.40
C VAL A 18 0.60 4.97 16.40
N PHE A 19 0.80 4.19 15.34
CA PHE A 19 0.32 2.83 15.21
C PHE A 19 1.50 1.89 15.12
N VAL A 20 1.46 0.83 15.93
CA VAL A 20 2.47 -0.23 15.90
C VAL A 20 2.05 -1.27 14.87
N TYR A 21 2.85 -1.41 13.83
CA TYR A 21 2.73 -2.45 12.83
C TYR A 21 3.50 -3.66 13.32
N ARG A 22 2.81 -4.78 13.52
CA ARG A 22 3.43 -6.07 13.81
C ARG A 22 2.92 -7.12 12.84
N TYR A 23 3.83 -7.93 12.31
CA TYR A 23 3.46 -9.10 11.50
C TYR A 23 4.55 -10.17 11.56
N THR A 24 4.14 -11.40 11.27
CA THR A 24 5.04 -12.53 11.08
C THR A 24 5.11 -12.85 9.59
N THR A 25 6.30 -13.04 9.06
CA THR A 25 6.52 -13.40 7.66
C THR A 25 7.37 -14.66 7.54
N SER A 26 7.00 -15.54 6.61
CA SER A 26 7.78 -16.75 6.29
C SER A 26 8.52 -16.63 4.96
N PHE A 27 8.23 -15.60 4.17
CA PHE A 27 8.77 -15.40 2.84
C PHE A 27 9.21 -13.95 2.64
N TYR A 28 10.10 -13.73 1.71
CA TYR A 28 10.51 -12.42 1.24
C TYR A 28 10.78 -12.47 -0.26
N TYR A 29 10.77 -11.32 -0.91
CA TYR A 29 11.23 -11.16 -2.28
C TYR A 29 12.69 -10.69 -2.26
N ASP A 30 13.59 -11.59 -2.62
CA ASP A 30 15.02 -11.34 -2.67
C ASP A 30 15.38 -10.58 -3.94
N LEU A 31 16.09 -9.46 -3.80
CA LEU A 31 16.49 -8.61 -4.92
C LEU A 31 17.93 -8.93 -5.33
N GLU A 32 18.10 -9.36 -6.56
CA GLU A 32 19.41 -9.51 -7.21
C GLU A 32 19.53 -8.46 -8.32
N LEU A 33 20.50 -7.55 -8.19
CA LEU A 33 20.84 -6.54 -9.20
C LEU A 33 22.01 -7.06 -10.04
N MET A 34 21.90 -6.91 -11.37
CA MET A 34 22.90 -7.39 -12.33
C MET A 34 23.22 -6.28 -13.33
N ASP A 35 24.47 -5.81 -13.27
CA ASP A 35 25.05 -4.94 -14.29
C ASP A 35 25.66 -5.82 -15.37
N LYS A 36 25.11 -5.75 -16.59
CA LYS A 36 25.65 -6.50 -17.72
C LYS A 36 26.60 -5.61 -18.51
N ALA A 37 27.72 -6.19 -18.94
CA ALA A 37 28.75 -5.50 -19.72
C ALA A 37 28.25 -4.97 -21.08
N ASP A 38 27.06 -5.37 -21.52
CA ASP A 38 26.38 -4.90 -22.73
C ASP A 38 25.57 -3.60 -22.51
N GLY A 39 25.65 -2.99 -21.32
CA GLY A 39 24.94 -1.76 -20.96
C GLY A 39 23.52 -1.99 -20.46
N ASN A 40 23.07 -3.25 -20.31
CA ASN A 40 21.78 -3.56 -19.73
C ASN A 40 21.85 -3.59 -18.19
N PHE A 41 20.88 -2.92 -17.56
CA PHE A 41 20.56 -3.11 -16.14
C PHE A 41 19.46 -4.16 -16.02
N CYS A 42 19.71 -5.20 -15.23
CA CYS A 42 18.74 -6.25 -14.98
C CYS A 42 18.55 -6.42 -13.48
N PHE A 43 17.34 -6.78 -13.07
CA PHE A 43 17.09 -7.23 -11.71
C PHE A 43 16.14 -8.41 -11.69
N CYS A 44 16.24 -9.21 -10.63
CA CYS A 44 15.31 -10.30 -10.35
C CYS A 44 14.78 -10.16 -8.93
N LEU A 45 13.45 -10.30 -8.78
CA LEU A 45 12.80 -10.44 -7.48
C LEU A 45 12.34 -11.89 -7.33
N THR A 46 13.04 -12.66 -6.50
CA THR A 46 12.73 -14.08 -6.29
C THR A 46 12.08 -14.28 -4.93
N LYS A 47 10.89 -14.89 -4.89
CA LYS A 47 10.27 -15.28 -3.62
C LYS A 47 11.08 -16.40 -2.98
N LYS A 48 11.72 -16.12 -1.83
CA LYS A 48 12.49 -17.08 -1.03
C LYS A 48 11.87 -17.23 0.35
N ALA A 49 12.07 -18.40 0.97
CA ALA A 49 11.64 -18.64 2.35
C ALA A 49 12.72 -18.18 3.33
N PHE A 50 12.31 -17.69 4.50
CA PHE A 50 13.22 -17.62 5.65
C PHE A 50 13.44 -19.02 6.21
N GLU A 51 14.56 -19.24 6.90
CA GLU A 51 14.83 -20.51 7.61
C GLU A 51 13.74 -20.83 8.66
N ARG A 52 13.22 -19.78 9.30
CA ARG A 52 12.08 -19.81 10.21
C ARG A 52 11.28 -18.52 10.05
N PRO A 53 9.99 -18.50 10.40
CA PRO A 53 9.20 -17.26 10.39
C PRO A 53 9.88 -16.17 11.22
N VAL A 54 9.86 -14.95 10.70
CA VAL A 54 10.46 -13.75 11.32
C VAL A 54 9.34 -12.80 11.74
N GLU A 55 9.43 -12.27 12.95
CA GLU A 55 8.58 -11.20 13.43
C GLU A 55 9.19 -9.84 13.07
N LYS A 56 8.33 -8.95 12.55
CA LYS A 56 8.69 -7.58 12.17
C LYS A 56 7.82 -6.62 12.94
N GLN A 57 8.42 -5.52 13.39
CA GLN A 57 7.71 -4.44 14.04
C GLN A 57 8.28 -3.08 13.63
N PHE A 58 7.40 -2.13 13.36
CA PHE A 58 7.74 -0.73 13.16
C PHE A 58 6.58 0.17 13.57
N GLU A 59 6.83 1.46 13.67
CA GLU A 59 5.84 2.49 13.98
C GLU A 59 5.54 3.32 12.74
N GLY A 60 4.28 3.67 12.55
CA GLY A 60 3.84 4.64 11.54
C GLY A 60 2.87 5.63 12.16
N SER A 61 2.67 6.77 11.49
CA SER A 61 1.82 7.84 12.01
C SER A 61 0.96 8.44 10.91
N LEU A 62 -0.26 8.85 11.26
CA LEU A 62 -1.17 9.45 10.30
C LEU A 62 -0.83 10.93 10.07
N LEU A 63 -1.17 11.41 8.86
CA LEU A 63 -1.11 12.83 8.49
C LEU A 63 0.29 13.46 8.65
N SER A 64 1.34 12.71 8.29
CA SER A 64 2.72 13.20 8.32
C SER A 64 2.92 14.42 7.40
N ASP A 65 3.81 15.33 7.80
CA ASP A 65 4.00 16.64 7.14
C ASP A 65 4.59 16.58 5.72
N TRP A 66 5.18 15.45 5.34
CA TRP A 66 5.72 15.23 3.99
C TRP A 66 4.62 14.89 2.96
N LEU A 67 3.40 14.59 3.41
CA LEU A 67 2.27 14.29 2.55
C LEU A 67 1.60 15.58 2.05
N PHE A 68 1.21 15.60 0.78
CA PHE A 68 0.46 16.69 0.19
C PHE A 68 -1.05 16.49 0.45
N GLU A 69 -1.66 17.43 1.18
CA GLU A 69 -3.09 17.43 1.54
C GLU A 69 -3.63 16.05 1.98
N PRO A 70 -3.06 15.41 3.02
CA PRO A 70 -3.44 14.07 3.40
C PRO A 70 -4.86 13.99 3.98
N VAL A 71 -5.56 12.91 3.67
CA VAL A 71 -6.88 12.54 4.23
C VAL A 71 -6.75 11.20 4.93
N ALA A 72 -7.27 11.10 6.15
CA ALA A 72 -7.27 9.86 6.92
C ALA A 72 -8.68 9.29 7.09
N TYR A 73 -8.78 7.96 7.08
CA TYR A 73 -10.01 7.21 7.30
C TYR A 73 -9.81 6.18 8.41
N GLY A 74 -10.83 6.03 9.27
CA GLY A 74 -10.90 4.98 10.29
C GLY A 74 -12.00 3.98 9.98
N ALA A 75 -11.73 2.70 10.19
CA ALA A 75 -12.72 1.63 10.16
C ALA A 75 -13.19 1.35 11.60
N PHE A 76 -14.50 1.43 11.83
CA PHE A 76 -15.10 1.25 13.16
C PHE A 76 -16.19 0.20 13.17
N ASP A 77 -16.28 -0.53 14.28
CA ASP A 77 -17.48 -1.27 14.70
C ASP A 77 -17.99 -0.64 16.00
N GLY A 78 -19.10 0.08 15.92
CA GLY A 78 -19.58 0.96 17.00
C GLY A 78 -18.53 2.02 17.37
N LYS A 79 -18.00 1.94 18.60
CA LYS A 79 -16.93 2.83 19.11
C LYS A 79 -15.53 2.22 18.98
N THR A 80 -15.43 0.98 18.53
CA THR A 80 -14.16 0.24 18.46
C THR A 80 -13.45 0.55 17.16
N LEU A 81 -12.24 1.09 17.24
CA LEU A 81 -11.37 1.28 16.06
C LEU A 81 -10.78 -0.07 15.64
N LEU A 82 -11.02 -0.45 14.38
CA LEU A 82 -10.55 -1.70 13.80
C LEU A 82 -9.31 -1.51 12.92
N GLY A 83 -9.20 -0.34 12.28
CA GLY A 83 -8.11 -0.02 11.38
C GLY A 83 -8.14 1.44 10.95
N VAL A 84 -7.04 1.90 10.37
CA VAL A 84 -6.89 3.26 9.82
C VAL A 84 -6.19 3.21 8.48
N MET A 85 -6.41 4.24 7.68
CA MET A 85 -5.74 4.45 6.40
C MET A 85 -5.47 5.93 6.21
N CYS A 86 -4.30 6.29 5.68
CA CYS A 86 -3.96 7.65 5.27
C CYS A 86 -3.70 7.65 3.76
N VAL A 87 -4.31 8.59 3.04
CA VAL A 87 -4.11 8.78 1.62
C VAL A 87 -3.68 10.21 1.31
N SER A 88 -2.92 10.41 0.23
CA SER A 88 -2.45 11.71 -0.23
C SER A 88 -2.42 11.74 -1.75
N VAL A 89 -2.85 12.85 -2.34
CA VAL A 89 -2.82 13.03 -3.80
C VAL A 89 -1.41 13.42 -4.22
N GLU A 90 -0.82 12.63 -5.12
CA GLU A 90 0.41 12.99 -5.83
C GLU A 90 0.04 13.86 -7.04
N ASP A 91 -0.18 15.15 -6.80
CA ASP A 91 -0.72 16.08 -7.82
C ASP A 91 0.11 16.10 -9.11
N TRP A 92 1.44 16.06 -8.99
CA TRP A 92 2.36 16.09 -10.13
C TRP A 92 2.19 14.96 -11.15
N ASN A 93 1.67 13.80 -10.74
CA ASN A 93 1.46 12.65 -11.64
C ASN A 93 0.04 12.10 -11.61
N ASN A 94 -0.89 12.80 -10.96
CA ASN A 94 -2.31 12.46 -10.87
C ASN A 94 -2.60 11.06 -10.28
N ARG A 95 -1.91 10.66 -9.20
CA ARG A 95 -2.14 9.37 -8.50
C ARG A 95 -2.55 9.58 -7.05
N LEU A 96 -3.23 8.58 -6.47
CA LEU A 96 -3.45 8.50 -5.03
C LEU A 96 -2.36 7.65 -4.39
N ARG A 97 -1.62 8.17 -3.42
CA ARG A 97 -0.77 7.37 -2.54
C ARG A 97 -1.58 6.91 -1.33
N VAL A 98 -1.57 5.62 -1.03
CA VAL A 98 -1.93 5.09 0.30
C VAL A 98 -0.64 5.07 1.11
N ALA A 99 -0.49 6.05 2.01
CA ALA A 99 0.73 6.25 2.79
C ALA A 99 0.76 5.40 4.07
N GLU A 100 -0.42 5.13 4.64
CA GLU A 100 -0.55 4.31 5.85
C GLU A 100 -1.76 3.41 5.69
N LEU A 101 -1.66 2.15 6.11
CA LEU A 101 -2.78 1.23 6.21
C LEU A 101 -2.55 0.25 7.35
N TRP A 102 -3.26 0.46 8.45
CA TRP A 102 -3.15 -0.35 9.65
C TRP A 102 -4.48 -1.03 9.96
N VAL A 103 -4.42 -2.30 10.34
CA VAL A 103 -5.56 -3.05 10.90
C VAL A 103 -5.08 -3.73 12.18
N GLY A 104 -5.81 -3.51 13.27
CA GLY A 104 -5.51 -4.12 14.56
C GLY A 104 -5.43 -5.64 14.44
N GLU A 105 -4.41 -6.25 15.06
CA GLU A 105 -4.10 -7.68 14.90
C GLU A 105 -5.32 -8.60 15.06
N PRO A 106 -6.21 -8.42 16.06
CA PRO A 106 -7.40 -9.27 16.22
C PRO A 106 -8.43 -9.14 15.09
N PHE A 107 -8.39 -8.06 14.31
CA PHE A 107 -9.39 -7.71 13.29
C PHE A 107 -8.91 -8.01 11.86
N ARG A 108 -7.70 -8.55 11.70
CA ARG A 108 -7.15 -8.96 10.41
C ARG A 108 -7.86 -10.19 9.87
N HIS A 109 -7.81 -10.38 8.56
CA HIS A 109 -8.50 -11.46 7.83
C HIS A 109 -10.03 -11.45 7.97
N GLN A 110 -10.62 -10.35 8.45
CA GLN A 110 -12.07 -10.18 8.60
C GLN A 110 -12.68 -9.18 7.61
N GLY A 111 -11.92 -8.77 6.58
CA GLY A 111 -12.38 -7.86 5.52
C GLY A 111 -12.15 -6.37 5.78
N VAL A 112 -11.68 -5.97 6.98
CA VAL A 112 -11.43 -4.56 7.36
C VAL A 112 -10.50 -3.85 6.39
N GLY A 113 -9.32 -4.43 6.11
CA GLY A 113 -8.35 -3.86 5.17
C GLY A 113 -8.92 -3.69 3.76
N LYS A 114 -9.72 -4.66 3.28
CA LYS A 114 -10.37 -4.57 1.97
C LYS A 114 -11.38 -3.43 1.90
N LYS A 115 -12.14 -3.18 2.98
CA LYS A 115 -13.08 -2.05 3.05
C LYS A 115 -12.33 -0.69 3.02
N LEU A 116 -11.20 -0.58 3.71
CA LEU A 116 -10.35 0.62 3.63
C LEU A 116 -9.78 0.82 2.22
N MET A 117 -9.23 -0.22 1.60
CA MET A 117 -8.71 -0.13 0.22
C MET A 117 -9.80 0.21 -0.80
N ALA A 118 -11.01 -0.34 -0.66
CA ALA A 118 -12.15 0.03 -1.50
C ALA A 118 -12.47 1.54 -1.35
N LYS A 119 -12.45 2.07 -0.12
CA LYS A 119 -12.61 3.50 0.11
C LYS A 119 -11.53 4.35 -0.57
N ALA A 120 -10.27 3.90 -0.58
CA ALA A 120 -9.21 4.60 -1.30
C ALA A 120 -9.43 4.61 -2.81
N ILE A 121 -9.87 3.48 -3.39
CA ILE A 121 -10.19 3.37 -4.82
C ILE A 121 -11.36 4.30 -5.17
N ASP A 122 -12.41 4.32 -4.35
CA ASP A 122 -13.56 5.22 -4.55
C ASP A 122 -13.15 6.69 -4.44
N TYR A 123 -12.29 7.03 -3.47
CA TYR A 123 -11.72 8.37 -3.33
C TYR A 123 -10.94 8.76 -4.60
N ALA A 124 -10.03 7.90 -5.06
CA ALA A 124 -9.25 8.14 -6.27
C ALA A 124 -10.13 8.35 -7.51
N ARG A 125 -11.17 7.53 -7.68
CA ARG A 125 -12.14 7.66 -8.77
C ARG A 125 -12.92 8.96 -8.71
N SER A 126 -13.43 9.34 -7.53
CA SER A 126 -14.16 10.61 -7.35
C SER A 126 -13.31 11.86 -7.60
N LYS A 127 -11.98 11.70 -7.59
CA LYS A 127 -10.99 12.74 -7.90
C LYS A 127 -10.41 12.62 -9.31
N ASN A 128 -10.90 11.68 -10.14
CA ASN A 128 -10.38 11.41 -11.49
C ASN A 128 -8.85 11.17 -11.52
N LEU A 129 -8.33 10.50 -10.49
CA LEU A 129 -6.93 10.12 -10.42
C LEU A 129 -6.69 8.89 -11.29
N ARG A 130 -5.59 8.88 -12.05
CA ARG A 130 -5.28 7.82 -13.04
C ARG A 130 -4.85 6.49 -12.41
N GLY A 131 -4.58 6.47 -11.10
CA GLY A 131 -4.10 5.29 -10.42
C GLY A 131 -3.95 5.47 -8.92
N LEU A 132 -3.77 4.34 -8.25
CA LEU A 132 -3.47 4.23 -6.83
C LEU A 132 -2.10 3.56 -6.65
N VAL A 133 -1.28 4.07 -5.76
CA VAL A 133 0.06 3.53 -5.44
C VAL A 133 0.28 3.43 -3.94
N LEU A 134 1.16 2.53 -3.55
CA LEU A 134 1.65 2.41 -2.18
C LEU A 134 3.00 1.71 -2.18
N GLU A 135 3.71 1.85 -1.08
CA GLU A 135 4.93 1.11 -0.81
C GLU A 135 4.75 -0.01 0.22
N THR A 136 5.62 -1.01 0.14
CA THR A 136 5.77 -2.02 1.17
C THR A 136 7.19 -2.60 1.14
N GLN A 137 7.63 -3.23 2.23
CA GLN A 137 8.95 -3.86 2.28
C GLN A 137 8.93 -5.24 1.61
N SER A 138 10.03 -5.62 0.97
CA SER A 138 10.14 -6.89 0.25
C SER A 138 10.01 -8.14 1.14
N CYS A 139 10.27 -8.03 2.46
CA CYS A 139 9.97 -9.08 3.44
C CYS A 139 8.52 -9.09 3.93
N ASN A 140 7.71 -8.07 3.66
CA ASN A 140 6.32 -8.00 4.09
C ASN A 140 5.39 -8.77 3.12
N GLU A 141 5.69 -10.06 2.92
CA GLU A 141 4.93 -10.94 2.04
C GLU A 141 3.43 -11.00 2.36
N PRO A 142 2.99 -11.00 3.64
CA PRO A 142 1.57 -10.93 3.97
C PRO A 142 0.88 -9.68 3.42
N ALA A 143 1.53 -8.50 3.52
CA ALA A 143 0.99 -7.26 2.97
C ALA A 143 1.00 -7.28 1.43
N ILE A 144 2.09 -7.74 0.80
CA ILE A 144 2.19 -7.88 -0.66
C ILE A 144 1.04 -8.74 -1.19
N ARG A 145 0.77 -9.90 -0.57
CA ARG A 145 -0.36 -10.76 -0.94
C ARG A 145 -1.71 -10.10 -0.73
N PHE A 146 -1.86 -9.36 0.37
CA PHE A 146 -3.07 -8.59 0.63
C PHE A 146 -3.31 -7.53 -0.46
N TYR A 147 -2.29 -6.77 -0.86
CA TYR A 147 -2.39 -5.76 -1.91
C TYR A 147 -2.67 -6.38 -3.29
N GLN A 148 -2.03 -7.50 -3.62
CA GLN A 148 -2.38 -8.30 -4.81
C GLN A 148 -3.84 -8.72 -4.81
N SER A 149 -4.38 -9.14 -3.65
CA SER A 149 -5.80 -9.50 -3.53
C SER A 149 -6.76 -8.31 -3.67
N CYS A 150 -6.24 -7.07 -3.62
CA CYS A 150 -6.98 -5.84 -3.90
C CYS A 150 -6.77 -5.35 -5.35
N GLY A 151 -6.07 -6.12 -6.20
CA GLY A 151 -5.82 -5.81 -7.61
C GLY A 151 -4.53 -5.05 -7.88
N LEU A 152 -3.71 -4.75 -6.87
CA LEU A 152 -2.44 -4.06 -7.07
C LEU A 152 -1.38 -5.01 -7.64
N ARG A 153 -0.52 -4.48 -8.50
CA ARG A 153 0.64 -5.17 -9.09
C ARG A 153 1.94 -4.47 -8.72
N PHE A 154 3.05 -5.19 -8.82
CA PHE A 154 4.39 -4.57 -8.72
C PHE A 154 4.58 -3.55 -9.85
N ILE A 155 5.08 -2.37 -9.52
CA ILE A 155 5.33 -1.28 -10.48
C ILE A 155 6.73 -0.67 -10.39
N GLY A 156 7.52 -1.03 -9.37
CA GLY A 156 8.86 -0.49 -9.19
C GLY A 156 9.44 -0.83 -7.81
N LEU A 157 10.68 -0.43 -7.59
CA LEU A 157 11.37 -0.60 -6.31
C LEU A 157 12.40 0.52 -6.10
N ASP A 158 12.83 0.68 -4.85
CA ASP A 158 13.99 1.47 -4.46
C ASP A 158 14.86 0.61 -3.54
N ALA A 159 16.07 0.29 -4.03
CA ALA A 159 16.99 -0.65 -3.39
C ALA A 159 17.72 -0.09 -2.17
N THR A 160 17.64 1.23 -1.93
CA THR A 160 18.38 1.92 -0.86
C THR A 160 17.50 2.93 -0.11
N HIS A 161 16.19 2.66 -0.05
CA HIS A 161 15.22 3.62 0.45
C HIS A 161 15.35 3.89 1.95
N TYR A 162 15.43 2.83 2.76
CA TYR A 162 15.49 2.92 4.22
C TYR A 162 16.94 2.97 4.70
N SER A 163 17.84 2.25 4.01
CA SER A 163 19.27 2.23 4.28
C SER A 163 20.06 1.67 3.09
N ASN A 164 21.39 1.83 3.13
CA ASN A 164 22.28 1.21 2.14
C ASN A 164 22.34 -0.33 2.25
N ASP A 165 21.74 -0.91 3.29
CA ASP A 165 21.76 -2.35 3.57
C ASP A 165 20.41 -3.03 3.27
N ASP A 166 19.47 -2.37 2.60
CA ASP A 166 18.09 -2.88 2.46
C ASP A 166 18.02 -4.22 1.72
N ILE A 167 18.90 -4.46 0.75
CA ILE A 167 19.05 -5.76 0.08
C ILE A 167 19.48 -6.82 1.10
N LEU A 168 20.52 -6.55 1.89
CA LEU A 168 21.05 -7.48 2.91
C LEU A 168 20.00 -7.77 3.99
N LYS A 169 19.25 -6.75 4.40
CA LYS A 169 18.17 -6.85 5.39
C LYS A 169 16.90 -7.48 4.83
N ARG A 170 16.78 -7.61 3.51
CA ARG A 170 15.56 -8.06 2.79
C ARG A 170 14.38 -7.11 3.03
N GLU A 171 14.67 -5.82 3.12
CA GLU A 171 13.74 -4.73 3.44
C GLU A 171 13.61 -3.71 2.30
N VAL A 172 13.94 -4.11 1.08
CA VAL A 172 13.83 -3.27 -0.12
C VAL A 172 12.42 -2.69 -0.25
N ARG A 173 12.33 -1.39 -0.53
CA ARG A 173 11.05 -0.73 -0.83
C ARG A 173 10.53 -1.25 -2.16
N LEU A 174 9.37 -1.88 -2.15
CA LEU A 174 8.60 -2.24 -3.33
C LEU A 174 7.46 -1.25 -3.51
N GLU A 175 7.29 -0.73 -4.71
CA GLU A 175 6.11 0.03 -5.11
C GLU A 175 5.08 -0.91 -5.74
N MET A 176 3.85 -0.82 -5.24
CA MET A 176 2.69 -1.50 -5.79
C MET A 176 1.69 -0.47 -6.32
N GLY A 177 1.00 -0.80 -7.40
CA GLY A 177 0.03 0.11 -8.00
C GLY A 177 -1.14 -0.58 -8.66
N LEU A 178 -2.22 0.18 -8.81
CA LEU A 178 -3.43 -0.17 -9.53
C LEU A 178 -3.73 0.96 -10.52
N ASP A 179 -3.83 0.62 -11.80
CA ASP A 179 -4.28 1.56 -12.82
C ASP A 179 -5.79 1.76 -12.69
N LEU A 180 -6.23 3.02 -12.71
CA LEU A 180 -7.64 3.38 -12.64
C LEU A 180 -7.99 4.05 -13.97
N PRO A 181 -8.52 3.29 -14.96
CA PRO A 181 -8.91 3.87 -16.23
C PRO A 181 -10.02 4.89 -16.00
N ASN A 182 -9.94 6.02 -16.70
CA ASN A 182 -11.01 6.99 -16.76
C ASN A 182 -12.21 6.31 -17.43
N LEU A 183 -13.35 6.24 -16.76
CA LEU A 183 -14.61 5.70 -17.30
C LEU A 183 -15.16 6.52 -18.48
N GLU A 184 -14.58 7.68 -18.79
CA GLU A 184 -15.07 8.62 -19.82
C GLU A 184 -14.58 8.33 -21.25
N LEU A 185 -13.73 7.33 -21.49
CA LEU A 185 -13.20 7.06 -22.85
C LEU A 185 -13.96 6.00 -23.66
N ASP A 186 -14.93 5.28 -23.08
CA ASP A 186 -15.65 4.20 -23.78
C ASP A 186 -16.99 4.63 -24.42
N GLU A 187 -17.49 5.85 -24.18
CA GLU A 187 -18.78 6.31 -24.75
C GLU A 187 -18.68 7.09 -26.07
N GLN A 188 -17.46 7.34 -26.59
CA GLN A 188 -17.27 8.06 -27.87
C GLN A 188 -16.67 7.26 -29.03
N GLN A 189 -16.53 5.93 -28.92
CA GLN A 189 -16.07 5.08 -30.04
C GLN A 189 -17.17 4.20 -30.68
N GLY A 190 -18.45 4.47 -30.41
CA GLY A 190 -19.59 3.70 -30.93
C GLY A 190 -20.50 4.41 -31.94
N ALA A 191 -20.15 5.62 -32.39
CA ALA A 191 -20.98 6.41 -33.32
C ALA A 191 -20.14 6.97 -34.47
N ASP A 192 -19.49 6.09 -35.22
CA ASP A 192 -19.22 6.25 -36.66
C ASP A 192 -18.62 4.93 -37.17
N GLY A 193 -19.44 4.16 -37.89
CA GLY A 193 -19.09 2.86 -38.47
C GLY A 193 -20.31 2.12 -39.00
#